data_AF-A0A6N3A8K4-F1
#
_entry.id   AF-A0A6N3A8K4-F1
#
_cell.length_a   1.000
_cell.length_b   1.000
_cell.length_c   1.000
_cell.angle_alpha   90.00
_cell.angle_beta   90.00
_cell.angle_gamma   90.00
#
_symmetry.space_group_name_H-M   'P 1'
#
loop_
_entity.id
_entity.type
_entity.pdbx_description
1 polymer ?
#
loop_
_entity_poly.entity_id
_entity_poly.type
_entity_poly.pdbx_seq_one_letter_code
_entity_poly.pdbx_strand_id
1 'polypeptide(L)'
;MGSAISLVKGAIHQATEWGEIAESHHNVQPDAQCLRDYLKAAERLQKPAMLLTAPAGVGIVSPDTVMLQTGKALYAQSMGEVHIASSKRIALNANYAISLLAQTEGVRIVSGKGPCELESHADTLSITALKDITIQSTQGHLQLTAKNGITLACGGAYIRLSPDGRIEIHGPGLLSLKGKHVFEGPTRQDFPLPELPQSICKECLCKAQEAAAGFIPR
;
A
#
# COMPACT_ATOMS: atom_id res chain seq x y z
N MET A 1 11.48 -13.59 36.22
CA MET A 1 10.24 -12.91 35.75
C MET A 1 10.41 -11.40 35.56
N GLY A 2 11.10 -10.66 36.46
CA GLY A 2 11.26 -9.20 36.31
C GLY A 2 11.85 -8.75 34.96
N SER A 3 12.86 -9.45 34.46
CA SER A 3 13.47 -9.17 33.14
C SER A 3 12.50 -9.40 31.97
N ALA A 4 11.72 -10.48 31.99
CA ALA A 4 10.76 -10.82 30.94
C ALA A 4 9.61 -9.81 30.85
N ILE A 5 9.07 -9.41 32.00
CA ILE A 5 8.01 -8.40 32.09
C ILE A 5 8.52 -7.04 31.60
N SER A 6 9.79 -6.71 31.85
CA SER A 6 10.42 -5.50 31.31
C SER A 6 10.38 -5.46 29.77
N LEU A 7 10.64 -6.60 29.10
CA LEU A 7 10.55 -6.69 27.64
C LEU A 7 9.13 -6.44 27.12
N VAL A 8 8.11 -6.99 27.79
CA VAL A 8 6.70 -6.73 27.42
C VAL A 8 6.33 -5.25 27.63
N LYS A 9 6.82 -4.62 28.70
CA LYS A 9 6.63 -3.18 28.92
C LYS A 9 7.31 -2.34 27.85
N GLY A 10 8.54 -2.72 27.44
CA GLY A 10 9.24 -2.09 26.33
C GLY A 10 8.49 -2.20 25.00
N ALA A 11 7.92 -3.36 24.69
CA ALA A 11 7.08 -3.58 23.52
C ALA A 11 5.82 -2.68 23.50
N ILE A 12 5.16 -2.50 24.65
CA ILE A 12 4.02 -1.58 24.80
C ILE A 12 4.46 -0.13 24.59
N HIS A 13 5.60 0.25 25.15
CA HIS A 13 6.14 1.60 25.00
C HIS A 13 6.45 1.89 23.53
N GLN A 14 7.18 0.99 22.86
CA GLN A 14 7.47 1.08 21.43
C GLN A 14 6.17 1.21 20.62
N ALA A 15 5.16 0.36 20.86
CA ALA A 15 3.87 0.46 20.16
C ALA A 15 3.20 1.83 20.38
N THR A 16 3.27 2.37 21.60
CA THR A 16 2.65 3.66 21.93
C THR A 16 3.39 4.82 21.24
N GLU A 17 4.71 4.83 21.27
CA GLU A 17 5.54 5.83 20.56
C GLU A 17 5.29 5.81 19.06
N TRP A 18 5.23 4.61 18.47
CA TRP A 18 4.89 4.45 17.06
C TRP A 18 3.47 4.91 16.72
N GLY A 19 2.55 4.98 17.70
CA GLY A 19 1.21 5.54 17.51
C GLY A 19 1.26 7.00 17.06
N GLU A 20 2.00 7.84 17.77
CA GLU A 20 2.13 9.28 17.47
C GLU A 20 2.85 9.50 16.13
N ILE A 21 3.92 8.74 15.90
CA ILE A 21 4.69 8.82 14.65
C ILE A 21 3.82 8.36 13.48
N ALA A 22 3.12 7.23 13.60
CA ALA A 22 2.22 6.76 12.55
C ALA A 22 1.13 7.78 12.25
N GLU A 23 0.53 8.39 13.27
CA GLU A 23 -0.49 9.42 13.12
C GLU A 23 0.02 10.63 12.33
N SER A 24 1.19 11.17 12.70
CA SER A 24 1.78 12.34 12.01
C SER A 24 2.13 12.09 10.54
N HIS A 25 2.29 10.82 10.15
CA HIS A 25 2.56 10.39 8.78
C HIS A 25 1.33 9.78 8.07
N HIS A 26 0.12 9.92 8.64
CA HIS A 26 -1.12 9.33 8.11
C HIS A 26 -1.05 7.80 7.89
N ASN A 27 -0.28 7.11 8.73
CA ASN A 27 -0.09 5.67 8.72
C ASN A 27 -1.00 5.00 9.77
N VAL A 28 -1.32 3.72 9.59
CA VAL A 28 -2.12 2.96 10.58
C VAL A 28 -1.40 2.90 11.93
N GLN A 29 -2.09 3.34 13.00
CA GLN A 29 -1.56 3.29 14.36
C GLN A 29 -1.63 1.86 14.92
N PRO A 30 -0.56 1.35 15.56
CA PRO A 30 -0.61 0.08 16.26
C PRO A 30 -1.51 0.19 17.51
N ASP A 31 -2.51 -0.66 17.62
CA ASP A 31 -3.30 -0.77 18.86
C ASP A 31 -2.41 -1.34 19.97
N ALA A 32 -2.12 -0.58 21.04
CA ALA A 32 -1.35 -1.09 22.17
C ALA A 32 -2.24 -1.76 23.25
N GLN A 33 -3.57 -1.68 23.15
CA GLN A 33 -4.48 -2.19 24.17
C GLN A 33 -4.40 -3.71 24.31
N CYS A 34 -4.31 -4.45 23.20
CA CYS A 34 -4.15 -5.90 23.25
C CYS A 34 -2.85 -6.32 23.96
N LEU A 35 -1.74 -5.58 23.77
CA LEU A 35 -0.50 -5.81 24.52
C LEU A 35 -0.62 -5.47 26.01
N ARG A 36 -1.31 -4.39 26.36
CA ARG A 36 -1.58 -4.01 27.76
C ARG A 36 -2.42 -5.05 28.49
N ASP A 37 -3.43 -5.61 27.83
CA ASP A 37 -4.26 -6.67 28.39
C ASP A 37 -3.47 -7.98 28.56
N TYR A 38 -2.59 -8.30 27.61
CA TYR A 38 -1.66 -9.43 27.73
C TYR A 38 -0.68 -9.25 28.90
N LEU A 39 -0.13 -8.05 29.11
CA LEU A 39 0.75 -7.78 30.25
C LEU A 39 0.07 -8.08 31.58
N LYS A 40 -1.19 -7.65 31.77
CA LYS A 40 -1.96 -7.95 32.99
C LYS A 40 -2.15 -9.46 33.21
N ALA A 41 -2.30 -10.23 32.13
CA ALA A 41 -2.44 -11.69 32.19
C ALA A 41 -1.11 -12.38 32.52
N ALA A 42 -0.01 -11.94 31.90
CA ALA A 42 1.31 -12.52 32.05
C ALA A 42 2.03 -12.07 33.35
N GLU A 43 1.68 -10.91 33.90
CA GLU A 43 2.24 -10.39 35.14
C GLU A 43 1.85 -11.29 36.32
N ARG A 44 2.85 -12.02 36.83
CA ARG A 44 2.68 -13.10 37.82
C ARG A 44 1.80 -14.26 37.34
N LEU A 45 1.54 -14.37 36.03
CA LEU A 45 0.71 -15.42 35.41
C LEU A 45 -0.68 -15.55 36.07
N GLN A 46 -1.33 -14.41 36.36
CA GLN A 46 -2.65 -14.37 37.00
C GLN A 46 -3.79 -14.94 36.13
N LYS A 47 -3.53 -15.09 34.82
CA LYS A 47 -4.41 -15.76 33.86
C LYS A 47 -3.63 -16.86 33.14
N PRO A 48 -4.30 -17.81 32.46
CA PRO A 48 -3.66 -18.82 31.62
C PRO A 48 -2.95 -18.19 30.40
N ALA A 49 -1.74 -17.69 30.64
CA ALA A 49 -0.88 -17.05 29.66
C ALA A 49 0.47 -17.75 29.62
N MET A 50 1.17 -17.64 28.50
CA MET A 50 2.53 -18.14 28.33
C MET A 50 3.46 -16.98 28.04
N LEU A 51 4.54 -16.86 28.82
CA LEU A 51 5.62 -15.90 28.59
C LEU A 51 6.94 -16.65 28.50
N LEU A 52 7.53 -16.68 27.30
CA LEU A 52 8.82 -17.30 27.02
C LEU A 52 9.91 -16.23 27.04
N THR A 53 10.97 -16.47 27.81
CA THR A 53 12.14 -15.59 27.84
C THR A 53 13.41 -16.43 27.97
N ALA A 54 14.44 -16.05 27.23
CA ALA A 54 15.76 -16.63 27.33
C ALA A 54 16.78 -15.51 27.01
N PRO A 55 17.62 -15.07 27.96
CA PRO A 55 18.56 -13.97 27.75
C PRO A 55 19.53 -14.18 26.59
N ALA A 56 19.83 -15.43 26.25
CA ALA A 56 20.66 -15.81 25.11
C ALA A 56 19.88 -16.03 23.79
N GLY A 57 18.55 -15.87 23.80
CA GLY A 57 17.69 -16.00 22.63
C GLY A 57 16.70 -17.17 22.66
N VAL A 58 15.69 -17.11 21.79
CA VAL A 58 14.65 -18.14 21.60
C VAL A 58 14.64 -18.54 20.13
N GLY A 59 14.77 -19.84 19.85
CA GLY A 59 14.63 -20.40 18.50
C GLY A 59 13.33 -21.17 18.36
N ILE A 60 12.59 -20.92 17.28
CA ILE A 60 11.38 -21.70 16.91
C ILE A 60 11.65 -22.28 15.53
N VAL A 61 11.89 -23.60 15.47
CA VAL A 61 12.28 -24.31 14.25
C VAL A 61 11.45 -25.58 14.09
N SER A 62 11.11 -25.91 12.84
CA SER A 62 10.44 -27.15 12.45
C SER A 62 10.96 -27.56 11.07
N PRO A 63 11.19 -28.84 10.79
CA PRO A 63 11.46 -29.32 9.43
C PRO A 63 10.21 -29.30 8.55
N ASP A 64 9.04 -29.10 9.16
CA ASP A 64 7.74 -28.96 8.51
C ASP A 64 7.18 -27.56 8.82
N THR A 65 5.91 -27.46 9.19
CA THR A 65 5.17 -26.21 9.27
C THR A 65 5.22 -25.60 10.67
N VAL A 66 5.39 -24.27 10.73
CA VAL A 66 5.15 -23.45 11.94
C VAL A 66 3.94 -22.55 11.66
N MET A 67 2.96 -22.56 12.57
CA MET A 67 1.75 -21.74 12.45
C MET A 67 1.62 -20.80 13.65
N LEU A 68 1.47 -19.50 13.37
CA LEU A 68 1.16 -18.46 14.35
C LEU A 68 -0.22 -17.90 14.03
N GLN A 69 -1.20 -18.21 14.88
CA GLN A 69 -2.56 -17.70 14.75
C GLN A 69 -2.98 -17.02 16.05
N THR A 70 -3.55 -15.82 15.94
CA THR A 70 -4.07 -15.06 17.08
C THR A 70 -5.51 -14.64 16.80
N GLY A 71 -6.32 -14.52 17.86
CA GLY A 71 -7.73 -14.11 17.74
C GLY A 71 -7.97 -12.61 17.89
N LYS A 72 -6.94 -11.84 18.30
CA LYS A 72 -7.03 -10.39 18.53
C LYS A 72 -5.98 -9.62 17.74
N ALA A 73 -4.70 -9.88 18.01
CA ALA A 73 -3.60 -9.19 17.37
C ALA A 73 -2.32 -10.03 17.42
N LEU A 74 -1.43 -9.84 16.44
CA LEU A 74 -0.07 -10.39 16.40
C LEU A 74 0.91 -9.23 16.36
N TYR A 75 1.85 -9.17 17.29
CA TYR A 75 2.92 -8.17 17.32
C TYR A 75 4.26 -8.87 17.07
N ALA A 76 5.00 -8.39 16.07
CA ALA A 76 6.36 -8.79 15.79
C ALA A 76 7.24 -7.53 15.87
N GLN A 77 7.96 -7.37 16.98
CA GLN A 77 8.69 -6.16 17.32
C GLN A 77 10.16 -6.47 17.66
N SER A 78 11.05 -5.54 17.33
CA SER A 78 12.47 -5.59 17.65
C SER A 78 12.93 -4.18 18.04
N MET A 79 13.92 -4.10 18.94
CA MET A 79 14.69 -2.87 19.19
C MET A 79 15.84 -2.68 18.18
N GLY A 80 16.14 -3.73 17.40
CA GLY A 80 17.05 -3.67 16.26
C GLY A 80 16.31 -4.08 14.98
N GLU A 81 16.96 -4.89 14.16
CA GLU A 81 16.43 -5.29 12.86
C GLU A 81 15.33 -6.36 12.94
N VAL A 82 14.48 -6.39 11.90
CA VAL A 82 13.56 -7.50 11.61
C VAL A 82 13.82 -7.98 10.19
N HIS A 83 14.29 -9.22 10.05
CA HIS A 83 14.49 -9.86 8.74
C HIS A 83 13.42 -10.91 8.50
N ILE A 84 12.71 -10.80 7.38
CA ILE A 84 11.74 -11.79 6.90
C ILE A 84 12.25 -12.30 5.56
N ALA A 85 12.52 -13.60 5.47
CA ALA A 85 13.07 -14.23 4.28
C ALA A 85 12.31 -15.51 3.91
N SER A 86 12.16 -15.77 2.61
CA SER A 86 11.56 -16.97 2.06
C SER A 86 12.31 -17.36 0.79
N SER A 87 12.66 -18.63 0.64
CA SER A 87 13.29 -19.14 -0.60
C SER A 87 12.34 -19.19 -1.79
N LYS A 88 11.04 -18.96 -1.56
CA LYS A 88 10.00 -18.96 -2.60
C LYS A 88 9.26 -17.64 -2.64
N ARG A 89 8.22 -17.50 -1.82
CA ARG A 89 7.28 -16.37 -1.87
C ARG A 89 6.99 -15.82 -0.48
N ILE A 90 6.71 -14.53 -0.42
CA ILE A 90 6.10 -13.85 0.72
C ILE A 90 4.78 -13.29 0.20
N ALA A 91 3.67 -13.56 0.88
CA ALA A 91 2.36 -13.04 0.55
C ALA A 91 1.79 -12.32 1.78
N LEU A 92 1.31 -11.09 1.59
CA LEU A 92 0.72 -10.26 2.63
C LEU A 92 -0.71 -9.92 2.20
N ASN A 93 -1.69 -10.37 2.97
CA ASN A 93 -3.12 -10.15 2.68
C ASN A 93 -3.79 -9.56 3.93
N ALA A 94 -4.58 -8.51 3.74
CA ALA A 94 -5.36 -7.87 4.80
C ALA A 94 -6.73 -7.47 4.26
N ASN A 95 -7.77 -7.58 5.09
CA ASN A 95 -9.14 -7.20 4.70
C ASN A 95 -9.38 -5.69 4.71
N TYR A 96 -8.52 -4.91 5.38
CA TYR A 96 -8.69 -3.47 5.56
C TYR A 96 -7.57 -2.67 4.91
N ALA A 97 -6.34 -2.77 5.43
CA ALA A 97 -5.20 -2.01 4.92
C ALA A 97 -3.87 -2.71 5.17
N ILE A 98 -2.88 -2.41 4.32
CA ILE A 98 -1.45 -2.62 4.56
C ILE A 98 -0.82 -1.23 4.58
N SER A 99 -0.09 -0.92 5.65
CA SER A 99 0.51 0.40 5.89
C SER A 99 2.00 0.23 6.19
N LEU A 100 2.86 0.97 5.49
CA LEU A 100 4.32 0.88 5.61
C LEU A 100 4.90 2.27 5.84
N LEU A 101 5.73 2.41 6.88
CA LEU A 101 6.37 3.66 7.26
C LEU A 101 7.83 3.42 7.62
N ALA A 102 8.72 4.23 7.04
CA ALA A 102 10.12 4.33 7.43
C ALA A 102 10.43 5.79 7.73
N GLN A 103 10.93 6.08 8.94
CA GLN A 103 11.09 7.46 9.42
C GLN A 103 12.34 8.16 8.88
N THR A 104 13.45 7.43 8.77
CA THR A 104 14.78 8.03 8.59
C THR A 104 15.40 7.66 7.25
N GLU A 105 15.45 6.36 6.91
CA GLU A 105 16.18 5.86 5.74
C GLU A 105 15.29 5.57 4.51
N GLY A 106 13.98 5.81 4.63
CA GLY A 106 13.02 5.67 3.54
C GLY A 106 12.66 4.23 3.19
N VAL A 107 11.93 4.06 2.08
CA VAL A 107 11.41 2.77 1.61
C VAL A 107 12.05 2.41 0.27
N ARG A 108 12.53 1.18 0.15
CA ARG A 108 13.09 0.63 -1.09
C ARG A 108 12.34 -0.63 -1.50
N ILE A 109 11.69 -0.59 -2.66
CA ILE A 109 11.00 -1.73 -3.28
C ILE A 109 11.75 -2.07 -4.57
N VAL A 110 12.25 -3.30 -4.69
CA VAL A 110 13.09 -3.72 -5.82
C VAL A 110 12.64 -5.08 -6.32
N SER A 111 12.42 -5.17 -7.63
CA SER A 111 12.31 -6.44 -8.36
C SER A 111 13.63 -6.71 -9.08
N GLY A 112 14.33 -7.79 -8.72
CA GLY A 112 15.60 -8.15 -9.36
C GLY A 112 15.42 -8.76 -10.76
N LYS A 113 14.32 -9.48 -10.97
CA LYS A 113 13.86 -10.02 -12.25
C LYS A 113 12.33 -10.06 -12.23
N GLY A 114 11.72 -9.83 -13.40
CA GLY A 114 10.27 -9.74 -13.53
C GLY A 114 9.74 -8.32 -13.26
N PRO A 115 8.43 -8.11 -13.41
CA PRO A 115 7.83 -6.79 -13.29
C PRO A 115 7.78 -6.31 -11.82
N CYS A 116 7.59 -5.00 -11.65
CA CYS A 116 7.22 -4.38 -10.39
C CYS A 116 5.91 -3.63 -10.64
N GLU A 117 4.81 -4.14 -10.10
CA GLU A 117 3.45 -3.66 -10.39
C GLU A 117 2.86 -3.00 -9.14
N LEU A 118 2.21 -1.85 -9.33
CA LEU A 118 1.48 -1.11 -8.30
C LEU A 118 0.10 -0.78 -8.85
N GLU A 119 -0.94 -1.33 -8.25
CA GLU A 119 -2.31 -1.25 -8.76
C GLU A 119 -3.31 -0.84 -7.67
N SER A 120 -4.32 -0.06 -8.05
CA SER A 120 -5.51 0.23 -7.25
C SER A 120 -6.73 0.02 -8.12
N HIS A 121 -7.60 -0.91 -7.73
CA HIS A 121 -8.69 -1.40 -8.60
C HIS A 121 -10.01 -0.65 -8.42
N ALA A 122 -10.22 -0.06 -7.25
CA ALA A 122 -11.48 0.58 -6.88
C ALA A 122 -11.30 2.01 -6.32
N ASP A 123 -10.06 2.50 -6.25
CA ASP A 123 -9.75 3.83 -5.71
C ASP A 123 -8.47 4.40 -6.35
N THR A 124 -7.98 5.51 -5.83
CA THR A 124 -6.86 6.28 -6.36
C THR A 124 -5.52 5.60 -6.08
N LEU A 125 -4.61 5.63 -7.06
CA LEU A 125 -3.18 5.41 -6.86
C LEU A 125 -2.48 6.78 -6.82
N SER A 126 -1.92 7.16 -5.68
CA SER A 126 -1.24 8.44 -5.49
C SER A 126 0.26 8.27 -5.21
N ILE A 127 1.08 9.08 -5.88
CA ILE A 127 2.54 9.15 -5.65
C ILE A 127 2.92 10.61 -5.46
N THR A 128 3.44 10.96 -4.28
CA THR A 128 3.79 12.33 -3.90
C THR A 128 5.16 12.35 -3.25
N ALA A 129 5.99 13.34 -3.61
CA ALA A 129 7.28 13.59 -2.99
C ALA A 129 7.45 15.09 -2.70
N LEU A 130 8.18 15.41 -1.62
CA LEU A 130 8.56 16.81 -1.31
C LEU A 130 9.60 17.36 -2.30
N LYS A 131 10.46 16.47 -2.81
CA LYS A 131 11.49 16.77 -3.81
C LYS A 131 11.08 16.15 -5.14
N ASP A 132 12.05 15.75 -5.94
CA ASP A 132 11.84 15.25 -7.29
C ASP A 132 11.16 13.89 -7.33
N ILE A 133 10.32 13.70 -8.34
CA ILE A 133 9.85 12.38 -8.80
C ILE A 133 10.57 12.08 -10.10
N THR A 134 11.29 10.95 -10.15
CA THR A 134 12.00 10.48 -11.36
C THR A 134 11.34 9.22 -11.88
N ILE A 135 10.87 9.26 -13.14
CA ILE A 135 10.31 8.10 -13.85
C ILE A 135 11.12 7.91 -15.13
N GLN A 136 11.77 6.76 -15.27
CA GLN A 136 12.72 6.49 -16.34
C GLN A 136 12.55 5.08 -16.88
N SER A 137 12.66 4.96 -18.20
CA SER A 137 12.83 3.69 -18.90
C SER A 137 14.16 3.75 -19.64
N THR A 138 15.08 2.84 -19.33
CA THR A 138 16.45 2.87 -19.88
C THR A 138 16.55 2.24 -21.27
N GLN A 139 15.68 1.27 -21.58
CA GLN A 139 15.69 0.53 -22.85
C GLN A 139 14.29 0.33 -23.44
N GLY A 140 13.23 0.63 -22.69
CA GLY A 140 11.83 0.44 -23.10
C GLY A 140 11.10 1.76 -23.35
N HIS A 141 9.78 1.75 -23.17
CA HIS A 141 8.88 2.86 -23.42
C HIS A 141 8.18 3.34 -22.13
N LEU A 142 8.00 4.65 -21.99
CA LEU A 142 7.12 5.22 -20.96
C LEU A 142 5.73 5.47 -21.55
N GLN A 143 4.72 4.80 -21.01
CA GLN A 143 3.34 4.91 -21.47
C GLN A 143 2.44 5.48 -20.35
N LEU A 144 1.72 6.56 -20.67
CA LEU A 144 0.70 7.15 -19.80
C LEU A 144 -0.63 7.14 -20.55
N THR A 145 -1.62 6.42 -20.03
CA THR A 145 -2.95 6.32 -20.63
C THR A 145 -4.02 6.59 -19.58
N ALA A 146 -5.07 7.30 -19.97
CA ALA A 146 -6.17 7.64 -19.07
C ALA A 146 -7.47 7.77 -19.85
N LYS A 147 -8.58 7.31 -19.26
CA LYS A 147 -9.92 7.44 -19.85
C LYS A 147 -10.43 8.88 -19.82
N ASN A 148 -10.17 9.58 -18.72
CA ASN A 148 -10.76 10.89 -18.43
C ASN A 148 -9.78 12.06 -18.64
N GLY A 149 -8.66 11.80 -19.33
CA GLY A 149 -7.67 12.81 -19.69
C GLY A 149 -6.37 12.75 -18.88
N ILE A 150 -5.37 13.48 -19.37
CA ILE A 150 -4.02 13.59 -18.78
C ILE A 150 -3.69 15.08 -18.69
N THR A 151 -3.11 15.51 -17.57
CA THR A 151 -2.60 16.88 -17.40
C THR A 151 -1.15 16.85 -16.93
N LEU A 152 -0.28 17.52 -17.66
CA LEU A 152 1.12 17.78 -17.29
C LEU A 152 1.26 19.29 -17.07
N ALA A 153 1.53 19.74 -15.85
CA ALA A 153 1.53 21.17 -15.52
C ALA A 153 2.76 21.58 -14.70
N CYS A 154 3.26 22.80 -14.93
CA CYS A 154 4.37 23.39 -14.20
C CYS A 154 4.30 24.93 -14.25
N GLY A 155 4.30 25.60 -13.10
CA GLY A 155 4.41 27.07 -13.02
C GLY A 155 3.35 27.84 -13.83
N GLY A 156 2.14 27.27 -14.00
CA GLY A 156 1.06 27.86 -14.80
C GLY A 156 1.06 27.48 -16.29
N ALA A 157 2.13 26.85 -16.80
CA ALA A 157 2.12 26.21 -18.12
C ALA A 157 1.60 24.77 -18.02
N TYR A 158 0.94 24.27 -19.07
CA TYR A 158 0.45 22.89 -19.10
C TYR A 158 0.26 22.32 -20.50
N ILE A 159 0.26 20.98 -20.55
CA ILE A 159 -0.26 20.15 -21.63
C ILE A 159 -1.45 19.37 -21.08
N ARG A 160 -2.61 19.48 -21.72
CA ARG A 160 -3.82 18.72 -21.34
C ARG A 160 -4.34 17.91 -22.52
N LEU A 161 -4.61 16.63 -22.26
CA LEU A 161 -5.31 15.71 -23.16
C LEU A 161 -6.70 15.46 -22.56
N SER A 162 -7.75 15.77 -23.31
CA SER A 162 -9.14 15.64 -22.86
C SER A 162 -9.82 14.39 -23.44
N PRO A 163 -10.92 13.90 -22.84
CA PRO A 163 -11.61 12.68 -23.30
C PRO A 163 -12.18 12.78 -24.72
N ASP A 164 -12.42 14.00 -25.22
CA ASP A 164 -12.89 14.30 -26.58
C ASP A 164 -11.76 14.32 -27.62
N GLY A 165 -10.52 14.01 -27.22
CA GLY A 165 -9.33 14.03 -28.09
C GLY A 165 -8.69 15.41 -28.24
N ARG A 166 -9.17 16.43 -27.52
CA ARG A 166 -8.58 17.78 -27.55
C ARG A 166 -7.21 17.81 -26.87
N ILE A 167 -6.27 18.48 -27.50
CA ILE A 167 -4.92 18.75 -26.97
C ILE A 167 -4.79 20.25 -26.72
N GLU A 168 -4.53 20.65 -25.47
CA GLU A 168 -4.25 22.03 -25.09
C GLU A 168 -2.77 22.17 -24.69
N ILE A 169 -2.05 23.11 -25.30
CA ILE A 169 -0.66 23.44 -24.97
C ILE A 169 -0.62 24.94 -24.64
N HIS A 170 -0.73 25.28 -23.37
CA HIS A 170 -0.88 26.67 -22.91
C HIS A 170 0.20 27.05 -21.90
N GLY A 171 0.55 28.33 -21.87
CA GLY A 171 1.42 28.89 -20.84
C GLY A 171 1.45 30.42 -20.88
N PRO A 172 1.81 31.08 -19.77
CA PRO A 172 1.87 32.53 -19.68
C PRO A 172 3.10 33.15 -20.35
N GLY A 173 4.09 32.34 -20.72
CA GLY A 173 5.36 32.78 -21.31
C GLY A 173 5.52 32.38 -22.78
N LEU A 174 6.77 32.37 -23.25
CA LEU A 174 7.13 31.98 -24.61
C LEU A 174 6.89 30.48 -24.85
N LEU A 175 6.09 30.16 -25.87
CA LEU A 175 6.04 28.81 -26.47
C LEU A 175 7.09 28.72 -27.59
N SER A 176 8.23 28.08 -27.33
CA SER A 176 9.31 27.91 -28.32
C SER A 176 9.22 26.56 -29.03
N LEU A 177 8.86 26.56 -30.31
CA LEU A 177 8.79 25.38 -31.17
C LEU A 177 9.89 25.45 -32.23
N LYS A 178 10.83 24.50 -32.21
CA LYS A 178 11.95 24.42 -33.16
C LYS A 178 11.95 23.04 -33.82
N GLY A 179 11.96 22.99 -35.15
CA GLY A 179 12.00 21.74 -35.90
C GLY A 179 11.29 21.82 -37.26
N LYS A 180 11.15 20.69 -37.93
CA LYS A 180 10.28 20.53 -39.11
C LYS A 180 8.90 20.11 -38.64
N HIS A 181 7.88 20.84 -39.08
CA HIS A 181 6.49 20.58 -38.69
C HIS A 181 5.67 20.15 -39.91
N VAL A 182 4.83 19.14 -39.74
CA VAL A 182 3.83 18.70 -40.72
C VAL A 182 2.48 18.75 -40.03
N PHE A 183 1.53 19.47 -40.62
CA PHE A 183 0.17 19.61 -40.09
C PHE A 183 -0.80 18.97 -41.07
N GLU A 184 -1.40 17.85 -40.66
CA GLU A 184 -2.39 17.09 -41.44
C GLU A 184 -3.79 17.24 -40.82
N GLY A 185 -4.80 16.68 -41.48
CA GLY A 185 -6.16 16.63 -40.96
C GLY A 185 -6.26 15.80 -39.66
N PRO A 186 -7.36 15.96 -38.90
CA PRO A 186 -7.56 15.22 -37.66
C PRO A 186 -7.66 13.70 -37.91
N THR A 187 -7.09 12.92 -37.00
CA THR A 187 -7.14 11.45 -37.01
C THR A 187 -7.31 10.92 -35.57
N ARG A 188 -7.53 9.61 -35.42
CA ARG A 188 -7.61 8.96 -34.09
C ARG A 188 -6.79 7.67 -34.06
N GLN A 189 -6.33 7.33 -32.85
CA GLN A 189 -5.82 6.01 -32.52
C GLN A 189 -6.41 5.58 -31.18
N ASP A 190 -6.83 4.33 -31.09
CA ASP A 190 -7.38 3.76 -29.86
C ASP A 190 -6.24 3.17 -29.00
N PHE A 191 -6.26 3.47 -27.71
CA PHE A 191 -5.33 2.91 -26.72
C PHE A 191 -6.14 2.07 -25.72
N PRO A 192 -6.07 0.72 -25.78
CA PRO A 192 -6.82 -0.11 -24.86
C PRO A 192 -6.34 0.11 -23.42
N LEU A 193 -7.28 0.37 -22.51
CA LEU A 193 -7.03 0.43 -21.08
C LEU A 193 -7.20 -0.97 -20.48
N PRO A 194 -6.42 -1.34 -19.45
CA PRO A 194 -6.61 -2.61 -18.76
C PRO A 194 -7.98 -2.66 -18.09
N GLU A 195 -8.65 -3.80 -18.16
CA GLU A 195 -9.86 -4.06 -17.38
C GLU A 195 -9.46 -4.33 -15.93
N LEU A 196 -9.87 -3.44 -15.02
CA LEU A 196 -9.62 -3.64 -13.59
C LEU A 196 -10.65 -4.63 -13.03
N PRO A 197 -10.21 -5.63 -12.24
CA PRO A 197 -11.13 -6.54 -11.57
C PRO A 197 -12.10 -5.77 -10.67
N GLN A 198 -13.40 -6.03 -10.85
CA GLN A 198 -14.44 -5.52 -9.97
C GLN A 198 -14.67 -6.53 -8.84
N SER A 199 -14.54 -6.08 -7.58
CA SER A 199 -15.01 -6.86 -6.44
C SER A 199 -16.53 -6.80 -6.40
N ILE A 200 -17.18 -7.75 -7.07
CA ILE A 200 -18.63 -7.87 -6.98
C ILE A 200 -18.96 -8.34 -5.56
N CYS A 201 -19.53 -7.44 -4.75
CA CYS A 201 -20.14 -7.83 -3.49
C CYS A 201 -21.27 -8.82 -3.80
N LYS A 202 -21.13 -10.07 -3.32
CA LYS A 202 -22.13 -11.13 -3.51
C LYS A 202 -23.52 -10.70 -3.02
N GLU A 203 -23.59 -9.98 -1.90
CA GLU A 203 -24.86 -9.43 -1.40
C GLU A 203 -25.44 -8.36 -2.31
N CYS A 204 -24.60 -7.49 -2.91
CA CYS A 204 -25.06 -6.53 -3.91
C CYS A 204 -25.56 -7.24 -5.17
N LEU A 205 -24.91 -8.34 -5.59
CA LEU A 205 -25.34 -9.14 -6.73
C LEU A 205 -26.69 -9.82 -6.46
N CYS A 206 -26.86 -10.42 -5.28
CA CYS A 206 -28.14 -11.03 -4.87
C CYS A 206 -29.26 -9.97 -4.78
N LYS A 207 -29.02 -8.82 -4.14
CA LYS A 207 -30.00 -7.73 -4.05
C LYS A 207 -30.38 -7.18 -5.43
N ALA A 208 -29.42 -7.06 -6.35
CA ALA A 208 -29.69 -6.65 -7.72
C ALA A 208 -30.52 -7.69 -8.50
N GLN A 209 -30.27 -8.99 -8.28
CA GLN A 209 -31.09 -10.06 -8.86
C GLN A 209 -32.52 -10.08 -8.31
N GLU A 210 -32.70 -9.89 -7.01
CA GLU A 210 -34.02 -9.78 -6.37
C GLU A 210 -34.79 -8.55 -6.87
N ALA A 211 -34.12 -7.40 -7.02
CA ALA A 211 -34.71 -6.18 -7.57
C ALA A 211 -35.08 -6.32 -9.06
N ALA A 212 -34.26 -7.02 -9.85
CA ALA A 212 -34.55 -7.30 -11.26
C ALA A 212 -35.71 -8.29 -11.44
N ALA A 213 -35.92 -9.23 -10.51
CA ALA A 213 -37.07 -10.14 -10.52
C ALA A 213 -38.41 -9.42 -10.23
N GLY A 214 -38.38 -8.21 -9.67
CA GLY A 214 -39.57 -7.39 -9.40
C GLY A 214 -40.12 -6.61 -10.60
N PHE A 215 -39.41 -6.56 -11.73
CA PHE A 215 -39.82 -5.78 -12.91
C PHE A 215 -40.43 -6.69 -13.99
N ILE A 216 -41.66 -7.17 -13.75
CA ILE A 216 -42.51 -7.72 -14.83
C ILE A 216 -43.45 -6.59 -15.26
N PRO A 217 -43.23 -5.92 -16.41
CA PRO A 217 -44.21 -4.98 -16.93
C PRO A 217 -45.47 -5.76 -17.33
N ARG A 218 -46.62 -5.34 -16.79
CA ARG A 218 -47.95 -5.80 -17.19
C ARG A 218 -48.38 -5.16 -18.50
#